data_AF-A0A5D4M2A8-F1
#
_entry.id   AF-A0A5D4M2A8-F1
#
_cell.length_a   1.000
_cell.length_b   1.000
_cell.length_c   1.000
_cell.angle_alpha   90.00
_cell.angle_beta   90.00
_cell.angle_gamma   90.00
#
_symmetry.space_group_name_H-M   'P 1'
#
loop_
_entity.id
_entity.type
_entity.pdbx_description
1 polymer ?
#
loop_
_entity_poly.entity_id
_entity_poly.type
_entity_poly.pdbx_seq_one_letter_code
_entity_poly.pdbx_strand_id
1 'polypeptide(L)'
;MAKKEFYLKIDKLAIEAKKDNFAKEELYKELEGTIKGMLFNKGYFIPGMDDDDALQIATIGFLKALSYYDPTRGPFVPHMMANIHSAFIIEMNKAQSTKHVLNHMAYSMNNRVSSSSDDEFSMFVADDSLSPEEKLYIQEDIRMVWDYVESCDEETQKIFRFYYIDGLPMKDVANVLGIKRKRVDNVITRIKRNLKNNKIFQDSF
;
A
#
# COMPACT_ATOMS: atom_id res chain seq x y z
N MET A 1 -12.87 34.20 -38.80
CA MET A 1 -12.11 35.29 -38.16
C MET A 1 -12.07 35.11 -36.64
N ALA A 2 -13.22 35.06 -35.96
CA ALA A 2 -13.33 34.93 -34.50
C ALA A 2 -12.53 33.78 -33.84
N LYS A 3 -12.54 32.57 -34.44
CA LYS A 3 -11.78 31.43 -33.88
C LYS A 3 -10.28 31.72 -33.84
N LYS A 4 -9.68 32.25 -34.92
CA LYS A 4 -8.24 32.53 -34.99
C LYS A 4 -7.83 33.61 -33.98
N GLU A 5 -8.66 34.63 -33.81
CA GLU A 5 -8.44 35.69 -32.80
C GLU A 5 -8.51 35.15 -31.38
N PHE A 6 -9.43 34.23 -31.10
CA PHE A 6 -9.52 33.55 -29.81
C PHE A 6 -8.23 32.78 -29.48
N TYR A 7 -7.73 31.93 -30.39
CA TYR A 7 -6.47 31.20 -30.14
C TYR A 7 -5.29 32.16 -29.94
N LEU A 8 -5.19 33.22 -30.74
CA LEU A 8 -4.13 34.23 -30.57
C LEU A 8 -4.20 34.95 -29.22
N LYS A 9 -5.41 35.28 -28.72
CA LYS A 9 -5.62 35.85 -27.38
C LYS A 9 -5.12 34.88 -26.31
N ILE A 10 -5.57 33.63 -26.37
CA ILE A 10 -5.24 32.60 -25.39
C ILE A 10 -3.74 32.27 -25.39
N ASP A 11 -3.10 32.18 -26.57
CA ASP A 11 -1.68 31.86 -26.67
C ASP A 11 -0.81 32.97 -26.03
N LYS A 12 -1.18 34.25 -26.22
CA LYS A 12 -0.50 35.38 -25.55
C LYS A 12 -0.67 35.31 -24.04
N LEU A 13 -1.91 35.13 -23.57
CA LEU A 13 -2.22 35.05 -22.14
C LEU A 13 -1.52 33.84 -21.48
N ALA A 14 -1.39 32.72 -22.20
CA ALA A 14 -0.63 31.56 -21.75
C ALA A 14 0.85 31.86 -21.56
N ILE A 15 1.48 32.68 -22.42
CA ILE A 15 2.88 33.08 -22.26
C ILE A 15 3.05 33.94 -20.99
N GLU A 16 2.13 34.86 -20.72
CA GLU A 16 2.14 35.72 -19.53
C GLU A 16 1.91 34.91 -18.25
N ALA A 17 0.92 34.01 -18.27
CA ALA A 17 0.55 33.12 -17.18
C ALA A 17 1.67 32.18 -16.69
N LYS A 18 2.73 31.96 -17.49
CA LYS A 18 3.91 31.20 -17.03
C LYS A 18 4.70 31.94 -15.95
N LYS A 19 4.61 33.26 -15.90
CA LYS A 19 5.41 34.12 -15.01
C LYS A 19 4.58 34.80 -13.94
N ASP A 20 3.30 35.00 -14.20
CA ASP A 20 2.40 35.73 -13.31
C ASP A 20 1.19 34.87 -12.89
N ASN A 21 0.91 34.87 -11.59
CA ASN A 21 -0.21 34.11 -11.03
C ASN A 21 -1.55 34.77 -11.35
N PHE A 22 -1.61 36.09 -11.48
CA PHE A 22 -2.85 36.77 -11.85
C PHE A 22 -3.25 36.42 -13.29
N ALA A 23 -2.31 36.51 -14.23
CA ALA A 23 -2.52 36.07 -15.61
C ALA A 23 -2.89 34.57 -15.72
N LYS A 24 -2.38 33.72 -14.83
CA LYS A 24 -2.76 32.30 -14.75
C LYS A 24 -4.20 32.10 -14.30
N GLU A 25 -4.64 32.82 -13.28
CA GLU A 25 -6.04 32.79 -12.84
C GLU A 25 -6.98 33.32 -13.93
N GLU A 26 -6.59 34.38 -14.62
CA GLU A 26 -7.34 34.93 -15.76
C GLU A 26 -7.45 33.92 -16.89
N LEU A 27 -6.34 33.28 -17.27
CA LEU A 27 -6.31 32.23 -18.29
C LEU A 27 -7.20 31.05 -17.90
N TYR A 28 -7.16 30.63 -16.65
CA TYR A 28 -7.99 29.54 -16.16
C TYR A 28 -9.48 29.89 -16.27
N LYS A 29 -9.89 31.09 -15.83
CA LYS A 29 -11.28 31.56 -15.93
C LYS A 29 -11.77 31.60 -17.37
N GLU A 30 -10.96 32.11 -18.30
CA GLU A 30 -11.28 32.15 -19.73
C GLU A 30 -11.46 30.75 -20.34
N LEU A 31 -10.73 29.75 -19.82
CA LEU A 31 -10.77 28.37 -20.31
C LEU A 31 -11.66 27.45 -19.49
N GLU A 32 -12.23 27.91 -18.37
CA GLU A 32 -12.98 27.10 -17.41
C GLU A 32 -14.13 26.35 -18.07
N GLY A 33 -14.91 27.03 -18.93
CA GLY A 33 -15.99 26.40 -19.68
C GLY A 33 -15.51 25.30 -20.63
N THR A 34 -14.32 25.46 -21.22
CA THR A 34 -13.70 24.44 -22.09
C THR A 34 -13.19 23.26 -21.27
N ILE A 35 -12.62 23.51 -20.10
CA ILE A 35 -12.13 22.48 -19.17
C ILE A 35 -13.31 21.66 -18.63
N LYS A 36 -14.34 22.33 -18.09
CA LYS A 36 -15.58 21.67 -17.64
C LYS A 36 -16.25 20.91 -18.77
N GLY A 37 -16.33 21.48 -19.97
CA GLY A 37 -16.87 20.79 -21.15
C GLY A 37 -16.10 19.50 -21.50
N MET A 38 -14.79 19.44 -21.24
CA MET A 38 -14.03 18.21 -21.41
C MET A 38 -14.35 17.15 -20.36
N LEU A 39 -14.64 17.55 -19.11
CA LEU A 39 -15.04 16.62 -18.04
C LEU A 39 -16.33 15.89 -18.42
N PHE A 40 -17.37 16.64 -18.77
CA PHE A 40 -18.71 16.10 -18.99
C PHE A 40 -18.87 15.35 -20.33
N ASN A 41 -18.15 15.74 -21.38
CA ASN A 41 -18.37 15.16 -22.73
C ASN A 41 -17.45 13.99 -23.08
N LYS A 42 -16.31 13.82 -22.39
CA LYS A 42 -15.32 12.79 -22.74
C LYS A 42 -15.53 11.46 -22.01
N GLY A 43 -16.43 11.42 -21.01
CA GLY A 43 -16.75 10.20 -20.28
C GLY A 43 -15.59 9.67 -19.44
N TYR A 44 -14.76 10.54 -18.86
CA TYR A 44 -13.76 10.11 -17.89
C TYR A 44 -14.46 9.59 -16.64
N PHE A 45 -14.55 8.26 -16.52
CA PHE A 45 -15.17 7.61 -15.37
C PHE A 45 -14.10 6.91 -14.55
N ILE A 46 -13.91 7.38 -13.31
CA ILE A 46 -13.11 6.72 -12.29
C ILE A 46 -14.10 6.33 -11.18
N PRO A 47 -14.22 5.04 -10.83
CA PRO A 47 -15.13 4.61 -9.75
C PRO A 47 -14.84 5.36 -8.44
N GLY A 48 -15.87 5.94 -7.83
CA GLY A 48 -15.76 6.67 -6.56
C GLY A 48 -15.20 8.09 -6.66
N MET A 49 -14.86 8.57 -7.87
CA MET A 49 -14.43 9.95 -8.11
C MET A 49 -15.64 10.89 -8.15
N ASP A 50 -15.55 12.02 -7.45
CA ASP A 50 -16.57 13.08 -7.51
C ASP A 50 -16.19 14.21 -8.49
N ASP A 51 -17.07 15.22 -8.59
CA ASP A 51 -16.89 16.35 -9.51
C ASP A 51 -15.69 17.24 -9.12
N ASP A 52 -15.39 17.36 -7.83
CA ASP A 52 -14.28 18.16 -7.32
C ASP A 52 -12.94 17.47 -7.61
N ASP A 53 -12.87 16.15 -7.45
CA ASP A 53 -11.72 15.33 -7.85
C ASP A 53 -11.44 15.46 -9.35
N ALA A 54 -12.49 15.37 -10.18
CA ALA A 54 -12.38 15.52 -11.63
C ALA A 54 -11.83 16.91 -11.99
N LEU A 55 -12.32 17.95 -11.33
CA LEU A 55 -11.84 19.32 -11.54
C LEU A 55 -10.37 19.47 -11.11
N GLN A 56 -9.95 18.85 -10.01
CA GLN A 56 -8.56 18.86 -9.58
C GLN A 56 -7.63 18.15 -10.58
N ILE A 57 -8.02 16.99 -11.09
CA ILE A 57 -7.24 16.26 -12.12
C ILE A 57 -7.08 17.13 -13.38
N ALA A 58 -8.16 17.77 -13.82
CA ALA A 58 -8.11 18.68 -14.96
C ALA A 58 -7.23 19.90 -14.68
N THR A 59 -7.28 20.44 -13.46
CA THR A 59 -6.43 21.56 -13.03
C THR A 59 -4.96 21.17 -13.07
N ILE A 60 -4.61 19.97 -12.61
CA ILE A 60 -3.24 19.44 -12.70
C ILE A 60 -2.80 19.33 -14.17
N GLY A 61 -3.67 18.81 -15.05
CA GLY A 61 -3.41 18.73 -16.49
C GLY A 61 -3.20 20.11 -17.13
N PHE A 62 -4.04 21.08 -16.79
CA PHE A 62 -3.90 22.47 -17.23
C PHE A 62 -2.57 23.09 -16.78
N LEU A 63 -2.20 22.95 -15.51
CA LEU A 63 -0.96 23.50 -14.97
C LEU A 63 0.29 22.88 -15.62
N LYS A 64 0.25 21.58 -15.92
CA LYS A 64 1.30 20.92 -16.69
C LYS A 64 1.37 21.47 -18.12
N ALA A 65 0.23 21.61 -18.79
CA ALA A 65 0.17 22.20 -20.12
C ALA A 65 0.79 23.60 -20.14
N LEU A 66 0.46 24.44 -19.16
CA LEU A 66 1.00 25.78 -19.03
C LEU A 66 2.52 25.78 -18.83
N SER A 67 3.00 24.91 -17.95
CA SER A 67 4.44 24.79 -17.64
C SER A 67 5.26 24.41 -18.88
N TYR A 68 4.76 23.45 -19.66
CA TYR A 68 5.44 22.91 -20.85
C TYR A 68 5.02 23.57 -22.17
N TYR A 69 4.17 24.59 -22.13
CA TYR A 69 3.72 25.25 -23.35
C TYR A 69 4.89 25.94 -24.08
N ASP A 70 4.95 25.68 -25.39
CA ASP A 70 5.87 26.28 -26.35
C ASP A 70 5.05 26.77 -27.57
N PRO A 71 4.96 28.09 -27.79
CA PRO A 71 4.15 28.67 -28.87
C PRO A 71 4.68 28.32 -30.27
N THR A 72 5.93 27.89 -30.40
CA THR A 72 6.50 27.47 -31.70
C THR A 72 5.98 26.12 -32.17
N ARG A 73 5.41 25.33 -31.25
CA ARG A 73 4.92 23.96 -31.51
C ARG A 73 3.42 23.89 -31.76
N GLY A 74 2.73 25.02 -31.65
CA GLY A 74 1.30 25.15 -31.95
C GLY A 74 0.52 25.92 -30.89
N PRO A 75 -0.82 25.99 -31.04
CA PRO A 75 -1.66 26.74 -30.11
C PRO A 75 -1.77 26.08 -28.74
N PHE A 76 -2.06 26.86 -27.70
CA PHE A 76 -2.15 26.40 -26.32
C PHE A 76 -3.34 25.48 -26.08
N VAL A 77 -4.53 25.82 -26.59
CA VAL A 77 -5.77 25.08 -26.28
C VAL A 77 -5.67 23.59 -26.62
N PRO A 78 -5.23 23.14 -27.82
CA PRO A 78 -5.12 21.72 -28.12
C PRO A 78 -4.03 21.04 -27.28
N HIS A 79 -2.94 21.75 -26.96
CA HIS A 79 -1.90 21.26 -26.06
C HIS A 79 -2.44 21.04 -24.64
N MET A 80 -3.25 21.98 -24.12
CA MET A 80 -3.95 21.85 -22.85
C MET A 80 -4.92 20.66 -22.87
N MET A 81 -5.75 20.53 -23.90
CA MET A 81 -6.68 19.42 -24.03
C MET A 81 -5.97 18.05 -23.96
N ALA A 82 -4.83 17.92 -24.63
CA ALA A 82 -4.03 16.70 -24.60
C ALA A 82 -3.45 16.40 -23.20
N ASN A 83 -2.93 17.41 -22.50
CA ASN A 83 -2.38 17.23 -21.16
C ASN A 83 -3.47 16.90 -20.12
N ILE A 84 -4.64 17.53 -20.22
CA ILE A 84 -5.79 17.18 -19.37
C ILE A 84 -6.21 15.73 -19.61
N HIS A 85 -6.34 15.32 -20.88
CA HIS A 85 -6.61 13.93 -21.22
C HIS A 85 -5.57 12.97 -20.63
N SER A 86 -4.28 13.26 -20.78
CA SER A 86 -3.21 12.44 -20.19
C SER A 86 -3.28 12.39 -18.66
N ALA A 87 -3.64 13.49 -17.98
CA ALA A 87 -3.82 13.50 -16.53
C ALA A 87 -4.93 12.52 -16.09
N PHE A 88 -6.06 12.50 -16.81
CA PHE A 88 -7.13 11.54 -16.56
C PHE A 88 -6.69 10.09 -16.79
N ILE A 89 -6.01 9.81 -17.90
CA ILE A 89 -5.53 8.44 -18.19
C ILE A 89 -4.55 7.96 -17.12
N ILE A 90 -3.66 8.83 -16.64
CA ILE A 90 -2.73 8.49 -15.55
C ILE A 90 -3.51 8.14 -14.28
N GLU A 91 -4.51 8.94 -13.93
CA GLU A 91 -5.29 8.71 -12.70
C GLU A 91 -6.17 7.45 -12.80
N MET A 92 -6.81 7.22 -13.95
CA MET A 92 -7.52 5.97 -14.24
C MET A 92 -6.62 4.74 -14.07
N ASN A 93 -5.39 4.80 -14.61
CA ASN A 93 -4.44 3.69 -14.50
C ASN A 93 -3.97 3.46 -13.05
N LYS A 94 -3.88 4.51 -12.23
CA LYS A 94 -3.59 4.37 -10.79
C LYS A 94 -4.74 3.71 -10.05
N ALA A 95 -5.98 4.16 -10.29
CA ALA A 95 -7.17 3.57 -9.69
C ALA A 95 -7.33 2.09 -10.08
N GLN A 96 -6.97 1.73 -11.32
CA GLN A 96 -6.97 0.34 -11.79
C GLN A 96 -5.73 -0.47 -11.38
N SER A 97 -4.74 0.15 -10.72
CA SER A 97 -3.50 -0.52 -10.36
C SER A 97 -3.72 -1.61 -9.32
N THR A 98 -3.14 -2.79 -9.60
CA THR A 98 -3.24 -4.01 -8.77
C THR A 98 -2.68 -3.86 -7.36
N LYS A 99 -1.85 -2.84 -7.11
CA LYS A 99 -1.30 -2.55 -5.77
C LYS A 99 -2.38 -2.23 -4.73
N HIS A 100 -3.53 -1.73 -5.17
CA HIS A 100 -4.67 -1.40 -4.30
C HIS A 100 -5.93 -2.21 -4.64
N VAL A 101 -5.83 -3.30 -5.40
CA VAL A 101 -7.00 -4.12 -5.78
C VAL A 101 -7.79 -4.61 -4.57
N LEU A 102 -7.11 -4.95 -3.46
CA LEU A 102 -7.75 -5.30 -2.19
C LEU A 102 -8.65 -4.18 -1.64
N ASN A 103 -8.26 -2.92 -1.76
CA ASN A 103 -9.08 -1.80 -1.30
C ASN A 103 -10.27 -1.54 -2.23
N HIS A 104 -10.10 -1.74 -3.54
CA HIS A 104 -11.18 -1.55 -4.52
C HIS A 104 -12.19 -2.73 -4.54
N MET A 105 -11.78 -3.92 -4.10
CA MET A 105 -12.63 -5.10 -3.96
C MET A 105 -13.14 -5.32 -2.53
N ALA A 106 -12.76 -4.45 -1.59
CA ALA A 106 -13.21 -4.55 -0.21
C ALA A 106 -14.71 -4.25 -0.13
N TYR A 107 -15.47 -5.18 0.45
CA TYR A 107 -16.85 -4.93 0.82
C TYR A 107 -16.89 -4.28 2.20
N SER A 108 -17.85 -3.39 2.40
CA SER A 108 -18.13 -2.84 3.73
C SER A 108 -18.53 -3.97 4.67
N MET A 109 -17.92 -4.01 5.86
CA MET A 109 -18.26 -4.98 6.90
C MET A 109 -19.71 -4.84 7.39
N ASN A 110 -20.29 -3.65 7.23
CA ASN A 110 -21.68 -3.35 7.56
C ASN A 110 -22.67 -3.68 6.43
N ASN A 111 -22.20 -4.20 5.29
CA ASN A 111 -23.12 -4.65 4.27
C ASN A 111 -23.94 -5.84 4.81
N ARG A 112 -25.25 -5.77 4.56
CA ARG A 112 -26.18 -6.85 4.90
C ARG A 112 -25.94 -8.07 4.03
N VAL A 113 -25.94 -9.24 4.64
CA VAL A 113 -25.73 -10.52 3.95
C VAL A 113 -26.96 -10.91 3.11
N SER A 114 -28.16 -10.53 3.55
CA SER A 114 -29.40 -10.72 2.80
C SER A 114 -30.34 -9.54 2.97
N SER A 115 -31.27 -9.35 2.03
CA SER A 115 -32.32 -8.32 2.13
C SER A 115 -33.36 -8.63 3.21
N SER A 116 -33.39 -9.87 3.71
CA SER A 116 -34.38 -10.38 4.66
C SER A 116 -33.87 -10.49 6.10
N SER A 117 -32.55 -10.39 6.32
CA SER A 117 -31.95 -10.46 7.65
C SER A 117 -31.12 -9.22 7.93
N ASP A 118 -31.03 -8.84 9.21
CA ASP A 118 -30.20 -7.72 9.66
C ASP A 118 -28.74 -8.14 9.90
N ASP A 119 -28.36 -9.35 9.49
CA ASP A 119 -27.01 -9.86 9.66
C ASP A 119 -26.05 -9.12 8.72
N GLU A 120 -24.98 -8.57 9.30
CA GLU A 120 -23.90 -7.88 8.60
C GLU A 120 -22.75 -8.85 8.31
N PHE A 121 -21.92 -8.58 7.30
CA PHE A 121 -20.72 -9.39 7.02
C PHE A 121 -19.78 -9.53 8.24
N SER A 122 -19.75 -8.53 9.12
CA SER A 122 -18.95 -8.54 10.37
C SER A 122 -19.24 -9.73 11.27
N MET A 123 -20.47 -10.25 11.26
CA MET A 123 -20.89 -11.37 12.10
C MET A 123 -20.35 -12.72 11.62
N PHE A 124 -19.85 -12.80 10.38
CA PHE A 124 -19.39 -14.04 9.74
C PHE A 124 -17.88 -14.12 9.57
N VAL A 125 -17.14 -13.08 9.98
CA VAL A 125 -15.68 -13.14 10.01
C VAL A 125 -15.28 -14.07 11.14
N ALA A 126 -14.58 -15.15 10.79
CA ALA A 126 -14.05 -16.08 11.78
C ALA A 126 -13.07 -15.35 12.70
N ASP A 127 -13.14 -15.67 13.99
CA ASP A 127 -12.12 -15.26 14.94
C ASP A 127 -10.88 -16.13 14.72
N ASP A 128 -9.76 -15.50 14.37
CA ASP A 128 -8.46 -16.17 14.24
C ASP A 128 -7.83 -16.46 15.62
N SER A 129 -8.55 -16.21 16.73
CA SER A 129 -8.06 -16.53 18.06
C SER A 129 -7.97 -18.04 18.27
N LEU A 130 -6.86 -18.45 18.88
CA LEU A 130 -6.64 -19.85 19.25
C LEU A 130 -7.73 -20.30 20.23
N SER A 131 -8.27 -21.49 19.98
CA SER A 131 -9.21 -22.16 20.87
C SER A 131 -8.57 -22.41 22.25
N PRO A 132 -9.38 -22.57 23.31
CA PRO A 132 -8.86 -22.92 24.63
C PRO A 132 -7.99 -24.19 24.63
N GLU A 133 -8.33 -25.17 23.79
CA GLU A 133 -7.59 -26.43 23.64
C GLU A 133 -6.22 -26.19 22.99
N GLU A 134 -6.15 -25.45 21.89
CA GLU A 134 -4.89 -25.08 21.25
C GLU A 134 -3.98 -24.27 22.18
N LYS A 135 -4.56 -23.36 22.97
CA LYS A 135 -3.81 -22.61 24.01
C LYS A 135 -3.24 -23.54 25.07
N LEU A 136 -3.97 -24.58 25.47
CA LEU A 136 -3.50 -25.56 26.44
C LEU A 136 -2.34 -26.37 25.87
N TYR A 137 -2.46 -26.91 24.66
CA TYR A 137 -1.36 -27.65 24.00
C TYR A 137 -0.10 -26.79 23.88
N ILE A 138 -0.23 -25.52 23.46
CA ILE A 138 0.92 -24.60 23.39
C ILE A 138 1.56 -24.38 24.77
N GLN A 139 0.76 -24.25 25.83
CA GLN A 139 1.30 -24.11 27.18
C GLN A 139 2.04 -25.36 27.64
N GLU A 140 1.55 -26.55 27.30
CA GLU A 140 2.22 -27.82 27.60
C GLU A 140 3.53 -27.97 26.83
N ASP A 141 3.53 -27.66 25.54
CA ASP A 141 4.73 -27.63 24.69
C ASP A 141 5.79 -26.67 25.24
N ILE A 142 5.38 -25.47 25.63
CA ILE A 142 6.28 -24.47 26.21
C ILE A 142 6.90 -25.00 27.51
N ARG A 143 6.10 -25.62 28.40
CA ARG A 143 6.62 -26.19 29.66
C ARG A 143 7.64 -27.29 29.39
N MET A 144 7.35 -28.21 28.46
CA MET A 144 8.28 -29.29 28.10
C MET A 144 9.60 -28.76 27.57
N VAL A 145 9.57 -27.71 26.74
CA VAL A 145 10.78 -27.08 26.23
C VAL A 145 11.59 -26.45 27.36
N TRP A 146 10.94 -25.76 28.30
CA TRP A 146 11.61 -25.17 29.46
C TRP A 146 12.22 -26.22 30.38
N ASP A 147 11.48 -27.27 30.73
CA ASP A 147 11.98 -28.37 31.58
C ASP A 147 13.23 -29.02 30.96
N TYR A 148 13.21 -29.25 29.64
CA TYR A 148 14.37 -29.78 28.93
C TYR A 148 15.56 -28.81 28.97
N VAL A 149 15.35 -27.52 28.70
CA VAL A 149 16.43 -26.52 28.70
C VAL A 149 17.02 -26.34 30.11
N GLU A 150 16.18 -26.31 31.15
CA GLU A 150 16.63 -26.22 32.55
C GLU A 150 17.47 -27.44 32.97
N SER A 151 17.17 -28.63 32.44
CA SER A 151 17.98 -29.84 32.68
C SER A 151 19.35 -29.83 31.99
N CYS A 152 19.59 -28.92 31.04
CA CYS A 152 20.84 -28.84 30.29
C CYS A 152 21.92 -28.02 31.02
N ASP A 153 23.17 -28.14 30.55
CA ASP A 153 24.30 -27.35 31.04
C ASP A 153 24.13 -25.82 30.81
N GLU A 154 24.81 -25.01 31.62
CA GLU A 154 24.70 -23.54 31.60
C GLU A 154 25.07 -22.93 30.23
N GLU A 155 26.02 -23.52 29.50
CA GLU A 155 26.38 -23.10 28.13
C GLU A 155 25.16 -23.27 27.20
N THR A 156 24.49 -24.41 27.27
CA THR A 156 23.28 -24.71 26.48
C THR A 156 22.12 -23.79 26.80
N GLN A 157 21.88 -23.51 28.09
CA GLN A 157 20.82 -22.58 28.51
C GLN A 157 21.06 -21.16 27.97
N LYS A 158 22.30 -20.66 28.06
CA LYS A 158 22.68 -19.36 27.52
C LYS A 158 22.54 -19.30 26.00
N ILE A 159 22.97 -20.34 25.28
CA ILE A 159 22.81 -20.44 23.83
C ILE A 159 21.33 -20.45 23.43
N PHE A 160 20.49 -21.23 24.14
CA PHE A 160 19.06 -21.29 23.88
C PHE A 160 18.41 -19.92 24.06
N ARG A 161 18.69 -19.25 25.18
CA ARG A 161 18.17 -17.90 25.46
C ARG A 161 18.58 -16.90 24.37
N PHE A 162 19.87 -16.76 24.09
CA PHE A 162 20.34 -15.77 23.13
C PHE A 162 19.81 -16.01 21.71
N TYR A 163 19.65 -17.28 21.31
CA TYR A 163 19.20 -17.61 19.96
C TYR A 163 17.67 -17.58 19.79
N TYR A 164 16.91 -18.21 20.71
CA TYR A 164 15.46 -18.37 20.57
C TYR A 164 14.65 -17.27 21.26
N ILE A 165 15.14 -16.72 22.38
CA ILE A 165 14.43 -15.69 23.15
C ILE A 165 14.86 -14.30 22.70
N ASP A 166 16.17 -14.05 22.64
CA ASP A 166 16.71 -12.73 22.26
C ASP A 166 16.85 -12.57 20.73
N GLY A 167 16.68 -13.65 19.95
CA GLY A 167 16.66 -13.62 18.49
C GLY A 167 18.01 -13.33 17.82
N LEU A 168 19.13 -13.51 18.53
CA LEU A 168 20.45 -13.20 17.99
C LEU A 168 20.87 -14.25 16.94
N PRO A 169 21.49 -13.83 15.83
CA PRO A 169 22.03 -14.78 14.87
C PRO A 169 23.19 -15.55 15.49
N MET A 170 23.40 -16.80 15.08
CA MET A 170 24.38 -17.72 15.69
C MET A 170 25.81 -17.17 15.76
N LYS A 171 26.18 -16.30 14.81
CA LYS A 171 27.48 -15.60 14.80
C LYS A 171 27.62 -14.67 16.00
N ASP A 172 26.56 -13.93 16.33
CA ASP A 172 26.58 -12.96 17.42
C ASP A 172 26.47 -13.66 18.77
N VAL A 173 25.69 -14.75 18.86
CA VAL A 173 25.70 -15.64 20.04
C VAL A 173 27.12 -16.16 20.31
N ALA A 174 27.84 -16.59 19.28
CA ALA A 174 29.21 -17.08 19.39
C ALA A 174 30.17 -15.99 19.88
N ASN A 175 30.03 -14.76 19.37
CA ASN A 175 30.83 -13.61 19.77
C ASN A 175 30.57 -13.22 21.24
N VAL A 176 29.30 -13.15 21.65
CA VAL A 176 28.89 -12.80 23.03
C VAL A 176 29.42 -13.81 24.04
N LEU A 177 29.38 -15.10 23.70
CA LEU A 177 29.83 -16.18 24.58
C LEU A 177 31.33 -16.49 24.46
N GLY A 178 32.06 -15.87 23.54
CA GLY A 178 33.48 -16.15 23.32
C GLY A 178 33.77 -17.57 22.81
N ILE A 179 32.83 -18.20 22.12
CA ILE A 179 32.93 -19.57 21.60
C ILE A 179 32.92 -19.61 20.07
N LYS A 180 33.27 -20.75 19.47
CA LYS A 180 33.23 -20.92 18.00
C LYS A 180 31.79 -21.05 17.50
N ARG A 181 31.45 -20.43 16.36
CA ARG A 181 30.12 -20.57 15.70
C ARG A 181 29.68 -22.03 15.53
N LYS A 182 30.61 -22.94 15.19
CA LYS A 182 30.32 -24.38 15.05
C LYS A 182 29.84 -25.03 16.35
N ARG A 183 30.26 -24.52 17.51
CA ARG A 183 29.80 -24.99 18.83
C ARG A 183 28.34 -24.61 19.06
N VAL A 184 27.97 -23.36 18.76
CA VAL A 184 26.58 -22.86 18.81
C VAL A 184 25.66 -23.71 17.93
N ASP A 185 26.10 -24.01 16.70
CA ASP A 185 25.37 -24.88 15.77
C ASP A 185 25.13 -26.29 16.29
N ASN A 186 26.18 -26.93 16.81
CA ASN A 186 26.08 -28.25 17.41
C ASN A 186 25.09 -28.28 18.59
N VAL A 187 25.10 -27.23 19.43
CA VAL A 187 24.18 -27.11 20.56
C VAL A 187 22.74 -26.95 20.09
N ILE A 188 22.47 -26.03 19.15
CA ILE A 188 21.11 -25.83 18.61
C ILE A 188 20.60 -27.10 17.92
N THR A 189 21.45 -27.77 17.13
CA THR A 189 21.11 -29.05 16.49
C THR A 189 20.79 -30.13 17.52
N ARG A 190 21.58 -30.21 18.60
CA ARG A 190 21.34 -31.14 19.72
C ARG A 190 20.01 -30.86 20.42
N ILE A 191 19.71 -29.59 20.72
CA ILE A 191 18.44 -29.16 21.32
C ILE A 191 17.27 -29.60 20.44
N LYS A 192 17.29 -29.24 19.14
CA LYS A 192 16.23 -29.62 18.19
C LYS A 192 16.01 -31.13 18.11
N ARG A 193 17.11 -31.90 18.03
CA ARG A 193 17.04 -33.36 17.96
C ARG A 193 16.48 -33.98 19.23
N ASN A 194 16.90 -33.50 20.40
CA ASN A 194 16.46 -34.04 21.68
C ASN A 194 15.00 -33.69 21.98
N LEU A 195 14.57 -32.47 21.64
CA LEU A 195 13.15 -32.12 21.68
C LEU A 195 12.35 -33.03 20.74
N LYS A 196 12.80 -33.24 19.49
CA LYS A 196 12.13 -34.14 18.54
C LYS A 196 12.09 -35.63 18.96
N ASN A 197 13.11 -36.11 19.67
CA ASN A 197 13.25 -37.52 20.05
C ASN A 197 12.75 -37.83 21.46
N ASN A 198 12.31 -36.84 22.22
CA ASN A 198 11.72 -37.08 23.53
C ASN A 198 10.39 -37.84 23.34
N LYS A 199 10.22 -38.97 24.03
CA LYS A 199 9.06 -39.88 23.90
C LYS A 199 7.69 -39.20 24.07
N ILE A 200 7.66 -38.01 24.65
CA ILE A 200 6.45 -37.22 24.86
C ILE A 200 5.81 -36.77 23.53
N PHE A 201 6.56 -36.71 22.42
CA PHE A 201 6.01 -36.39 21.08
C PHE A 201 5.42 -37.59 20.31
N GLN A 202 5.58 -38.83 20.79
CA GLN A 202 5.10 -40.02 20.08
C GLN A 202 3.77 -40.57 20.60
N ASP A 203 3.37 -40.24 21.82
CA ASP A 203 2.16 -40.79 22.47
C ASP A 203 0.94 -39.83 22.42
N SER A 204 0.97 -38.77 21.59
CA SER A 204 -0.18 -37.86 21.38
C SER A 204 -1.11 -38.29 20.24
N PHE A 205 -1.19 -39.59 19.95
CA PHE A 205 -2.21 -40.19 19.09
C PHE A 205 -2.67 -41.55 19.63
#